data_AF-A0A453T3F0-F1
#
_entry.id   AF-A0A453T3F0-F1
#
_cell.length_a   1.000
_cell.length_b   1.000
_cell.length_c   1.000
_cell.angle_alpha   90.00
_cell.angle_beta   90.00
_cell.angle_gamma   90.00
#
_symmetry.space_group_name_H-M   'P 1'
#
loop_
_entity.id
_entity.type
_entity.pdbx_description
1 polymer ?
#
loop_
_entity_poly.entity_id
_entity_poly.type
_entity_poly.pdbx_seq_one_letter_code
_entity_poly.pdbx_strand_id
1 'polypeptide(L)'
;TQHVDNMRPRRGLHHAISASAAALLLLLFSASVLLSAVPTARAQQETEHEEEFSYSVDAENGPAHWGEIREEWSACGSGEMQSPIDLAGPRVSLVRRLGHLNHSYAPANASIVNRGHDIMVRFEGDAGSVSIDGTAYHLRQLHWHAPTEHSVNGRRYDMELHMVHQSAQGKAAVIGVLYEIGARDPFLHKLEPYLEMIAEQREREEKVGVVDARARGAGPACITATWAPSPPRHAPKGSSGPSSSG
;
A
#
# COMPACT_ATOMS: atom_id res chain seq x y z
N THR A 1 21.49 -87.38 43.21
CA THR A 1 22.84 -87.29 42.61
C THR A 1 22.70 -86.84 41.18
N GLN A 2 23.53 -85.87 40.77
CA GLN A 2 23.81 -85.38 39.41
C GLN A 2 22.80 -84.43 38.73
N HIS A 3 23.18 -83.15 38.82
CA HIS A 3 23.28 -82.16 37.74
C HIS A 3 23.20 -82.69 36.30
N VAL A 4 22.39 -82.02 35.48
CA VAL A 4 22.74 -81.68 34.09
C VAL A 4 22.21 -80.28 33.79
N ASP A 5 23.14 -79.33 33.65
CA ASP A 5 22.90 -78.00 33.09
C ASP A 5 22.57 -78.11 31.59
N ASN A 6 21.61 -77.31 31.13
CA ASN A 6 21.38 -77.12 29.70
C ASN A 6 21.32 -75.61 29.38
N MET A 7 22.33 -75.14 28.66
CA MET A 7 22.42 -73.79 28.11
C MET A 7 21.37 -73.53 27.02
N ARG A 8 20.83 -72.30 26.94
CA ARG A 8 20.49 -71.60 25.68
C ARG A 8 20.17 -70.09 25.94
N PRO A 9 20.15 -69.23 24.91
CA PRO A 9 21.01 -68.05 24.83
C PRO A 9 20.32 -66.74 25.23
N ARG A 10 21.13 -65.75 25.64
CA ARG A 10 20.72 -64.34 25.75
C ARG A 10 20.32 -63.81 24.37
N ARG A 11 19.01 -63.59 24.14
CA ARG A 11 18.50 -62.84 22.99
C ARG A 11 18.49 -61.33 23.29
N GLY A 12 19.23 -60.60 22.48
CA GLY A 12 19.03 -59.23 22.00
C GLY A 12 18.32 -58.22 22.91
N LEU A 13 19.10 -57.33 23.50
CA LEU A 13 18.62 -56.06 24.04
C LEU A 13 18.82 -54.97 22.98
N HIS A 14 18.04 -54.96 21.91
CA HIS A 14 18.04 -53.83 20.97
C HIS A 14 16.62 -53.54 20.46
N HIS A 15 16.18 -52.33 20.80
CA HIS A 15 15.19 -51.50 20.09
C HIS A 15 13.73 -51.64 20.52
N ALA A 16 13.47 -51.34 21.78
CA ALA A 16 12.27 -50.59 22.15
C ALA A 16 12.66 -49.12 22.34
N ILE A 17 12.87 -48.40 21.22
CA ILE A 17 12.80 -46.94 21.27
C ILE A 17 11.34 -46.65 21.61
N SER A 18 11.10 -46.30 22.87
CA SER A 18 9.79 -46.01 23.42
C SER A 18 9.08 -45.01 22.51
N ALA A 19 7.87 -45.35 22.07
CA ALA A 19 6.99 -44.49 21.28
C ALA A 19 6.83 -43.08 21.88
N SER A 20 7.10 -42.92 23.17
CA SER A 20 7.08 -41.66 23.90
C SER A 20 8.18 -40.67 23.46
N ALA A 21 9.38 -41.15 23.09
CA ALA A 21 10.46 -40.28 22.62
C ALA A 21 10.21 -39.75 21.20
N ALA A 22 9.59 -40.58 20.34
CA ALA A 22 9.17 -40.17 19.00
C ALA A 22 8.02 -39.15 19.04
N ALA A 23 7.07 -39.31 19.97
CA ALA A 23 5.97 -38.37 20.16
C ALA A 23 6.46 -36.98 20.65
N LEU A 24 7.46 -36.95 21.53
CA LEU A 24 8.02 -35.69 22.05
C LEU A 24 8.81 -34.93 20.98
N LEU A 25 9.56 -35.64 20.12
CA LEU A 25 10.25 -35.06 18.97
C LEU A 25 9.27 -34.51 17.92
N LEU A 26 8.14 -35.19 17.67
CA LEU A 26 7.08 -34.71 16.77
C LEU A 26 6.36 -33.46 17.32
N LEU A 27 6.16 -33.37 18.64
CA LEU A 27 5.58 -32.19 19.29
C LEU A 27 6.52 -30.97 19.25
N LEU A 28 7.84 -31.18 19.40
CA LEU A 28 8.82 -30.10 19.27
C LEU A 28 9.01 -29.65 17.82
N PHE A 29 8.92 -30.56 16.85
CA PHE A 29 8.94 -30.22 15.42
C PHE A 29 7.69 -29.44 15.00
N SER A 30 6.51 -29.83 15.49
CA SER A 30 5.26 -29.12 15.21
C SER A 30 5.19 -27.74 15.88
N ALA A 31 5.75 -27.58 17.09
CA ALA A 31 5.90 -26.26 17.71
C ALA A 31 6.87 -25.34 16.95
N SER A 32 7.93 -25.91 16.35
CA SER A 32 8.92 -25.14 15.57
C SER A 32 8.38 -24.72 14.19
N VAL A 33 7.47 -25.51 13.60
CA VAL A 33 6.81 -25.18 12.32
C VAL A 33 5.70 -24.14 12.49
N LEU A 34 5.17 -23.94 13.71
CA LEU A 34 4.16 -22.92 13.99
C LEU A 34 4.74 -21.52 14.25
N LEU A 35 6.07 -21.37 14.38
CA LEU A 35 6.71 -20.05 14.55
C LEU A 35 7.13 -19.40 13.22
N SER A 36 7.00 -20.12 12.10
CA SER A 36 7.52 -19.70 10.79
C SER A 36 6.42 -19.56 9.74
N ALA A 37 5.37 -18.78 10.03
CA ALA A 37 4.60 -18.03 9.02
C ALA A 37 3.46 -17.25 9.68
N VAL A 38 3.76 -16.22 10.47
CA VAL A 38 2.87 -15.07 10.45
C VAL A 38 3.33 -14.25 9.25
N PRO A 39 2.60 -14.24 8.12
CA PRO A 39 2.89 -13.26 7.10
C PRO A 39 2.63 -11.91 7.77
N THR A 40 3.70 -11.19 8.10
CA THR A 40 3.61 -9.75 8.34
C THR A 40 2.84 -9.20 7.15
N ALA A 41 1.67 -8.61 7.42
CA ALA A 41 0.89 -7.93 6.40
C ALA A 41 1.82 -6.92 5.74
N ARG A 42 2.31 -7.26 4.55
CA ARG A 42 3.35 -6.49 3.87
C ARG A 42 2.71 -5.22 3.33
N ALA A 43 3.24 -4.08 3.76
CA ALA A 43 2.82 -2.74 3.33
C ALA A 43 2.74 -2.64 1.80
N GLN A 44 1.69 -2.01 1.28
CA GLN A 44 1.57 -1.63 -0.12
C GLN A 44 2.21 -0.24 -0.28
N GLN A 45 3.54 -0.22 -0.46
CA GLN A 45 4.33 1.00 -0.64
C GLN A 45 4.65 1.19 -2.12
N GLU A 46 4.56 2.43 -2.59
CA GLU A 46 5.02 2.83 -3.94
C GLU A 46 6.55 2.68 -4.06
N THR A 47 7.06 2.78 -5.28
CA THR A 47 8.51 2.84 -5.52
C THR A 47 9.08 4.02 -4.75
N GLU A 48 10.13 3.82 -3.96
CA GLU A 48 10.85 4.95 -3.34
C GLU A 48 12.00 5.44 -4.24
N HIS A 49 12.40 4.66 -5.25
CA HIS A 49 13.55 4.95 -6.11
C HIS A 49 13.14 5.12 -7.58
N GLU A 50 13.54 6.27 -8.14
CA GLU A 50 13.16 6.77 -9.47
C GLU A 50 14.22 6.60 -10.56
N GLU A 51 15.30 5.86 -10.33
CA GLU A 51 16.29 5.69 -11.42
C GLU A 51 15.74 4.87 -12.59
N GLU A 52 14.64 4.16 -12.38
CA GLU A 52 14.18 3.13 -13.31
C GLU A 52 13.00 3.54 -14.19
N PHE A 53 12.22 4.56 -13.81
CA PHE A 53 11.02 4.97 -14.53
C PHE A 53 10.89 6.50 -14.65
N SER A 54 10.11 6.96 -15.62
CA SER A 54 9.81 8.37 -15.86
C SER A 54 8.32 8.60 -16.01
N TYR A 55 7.84 9.79 -15.63
CA TYR A 55 6.49 10.27 -15.95
C TYR A 55 6.38 10.93 -17.33
N SER A 56 7.51 11.13 -18.03
CA SER A 56 7.50 11.68 -19.39
C SER A 56 6.83 10.68 -20.33
N VAL A 57 5.74 11.10 -20.99
CA VAL A 57 4.92 10.25 -21.86
C VAL A 57 5.74 9.65 -23.01
N ASP A 58 6.69 10.41 -23.55
CA ASP A 58 7.49 10.02 -24.70
C ASP A 58 8.84 9.36 -24.32
N ALA A 59 9.11 9.15 -23.03
CA ALA A 59 10.34 8.50 -22.60
C ALA A 59 10.29 6.98 -22.80
N GLU A 60 11.45 6.36 -23.07
CA GLU A 60 11.59 4.91 -23.21
C GLU A 60 11.20 4.15 -21.92
N ASN A 61 11.44 4.76 -20.76
CA ASN A 61 10.96 4.27 -19.46
C ASN A 61 9.72 5.02 -18.96
N GLY A 62 8.94 5.58 -19.90
CA GLY A 62 7.73 6.34 -19.64
C GLY A 62 6.50 5.49 -19.34
N PRO A 63 5.36 6.13 -19.01
CA PRO A 63 4.07 5.50 -18.69
C PRO A 63 3.65 4.31 -19.56
N ALA A 64 3.80 4.45 -20.87
CA ALA A 64 3.39 3.43 -21.84
C ALA A 64 4.24 2.15 -21.76
N HIS A 65 5.45 2.25 -21.19
CA HIS A 65 6.45 1.18 -21.14
C HIS A 65 6.69 0.64 -19.73
N TRP A 66 6.05 1.20 -18.70
CA TRP A 66 6.28 0.77 -17.31
C TRP A 66 6.08 -0.74 -17.10
N GLY A 67 5.12 -1.35 -17.79
CA GLY A 67 4.89 -2.79 -17.71
C GLY A 67 5.98 -3.67 -18.32
N GLU A 68 6.87 -3.09 -19.11
CA GLU A 68 7.97 -3.77 -19.81
C GLU A 68 9.30 -3.68 -19.05
N ILE A 69 9.40 -2.76 -18.07
CA ILE A 69 10.63 -2.49 -17.32
C ILE A 69 10.95 -3.66 -16.36
N ARG A 70 9.94 -4.18 -15.66
CA ARG A 70 10.06 -5.32 -14.74
C ARG A 70 8.89 -6.28 -14.90
N GLU A 71 9.15 -7.57 -14.71
CA GLU A 71 8.09 -8.59 -14.73
C GLU A 71 7.03 -8.31 -13.67
N GLU A 72 7.45 -7.85 -12.49
CA GLU A 72 6.55 -7.44 -11.42
C GLU A 72 5.67 -6.26 -11.85
N TRP A 73 6.10 -5.38 -12.76
CA TRP A 73 5.33 -4.22 -13.18
C TRP A 73 4.37 -4.50 -14.32
N SER A 74 4.30 -5.74 -14.81
CA SER A 74 3.45 -6.15 -15.94
C SER A 74 1.99 -5.68 -15.86
N ALA A 75 1.43 -5.54 -14.65
CA ALA A 75 0.10 -5.00 -14.44
C ALA A 75 -0.09 -3.56 -14.97
N CYS A 76 0.97 -2.75 -15.03
CA CYS A 76 0.95 -1.41 -15.61
C CYS A 76 0.66 -1.42 -17.12
N GLY A 77 1.07 -2.47 -17.84
CA GLY A 77 0.83 -2.60 -19.28
C GLY A 77 -0.36 -3.50 -19.65
N SER A 78 -0.64 -4.52 -18.83
CA SER A 78 -1.62 -5.58 -19.14
C SER A 78 -2.86 -5.60 -18.25
N GLY A 79 -2.90 -4.78 -17.20
CA GLY A 79 -4.02 -4.76 -16.27
C GLY A 79 -5.25 -4.06 -16.84
N GLU A 80 -6.44 -4.60 -16.55
CA GLU A 80 -7.72 -4.08 -17.08
C GLU A 80 -8.43 -3.08 -16.13
N MET A 81 -7.88 -2.90 -14.92
CA MET A 81 -8.45 -2.06 -13.86
C MET A 81 -7.43 -1.04 -13.34
N GLN A 82 -6.67 -0.44 -14.26
CA GLN A 82 -5.67 0.57 -13.92
C GLN A 82 -6.33 1.91 -13.58
N SER A 83 -5.62 2.69 -12.76
CA SER A 83 -5.91 4.09 -12.47
C SER A 83 -4.76 4.94 -13.01
N PRO A 84 -4.99 6.23 -13.35
CA PRO A 84 -6.24 6.99 -13.19
C PRO A 84 -7.31 6.67 -14.25
N ILE A 85 -8.54 7.15 -14.02
CA ILE A 85 -9.66 7.08 -14.97
C ILE A 85 -10.36 8.44 -15.14
N ASP A 86 -11.10 8.59 -16.24
CA ASP A 86 -12.06 9.68 -16.42
C ASP A 86 -13.39 9.36 -15.73
N LEU A 87 -13.73 10.14 -14.72
CA LEU A 87 -14.98 10.08 -13.96
C LEU A 87 -16.10 10.79 -14.74
N ALA A 88 -16.49 10.20 -15.87
CA ALA A 88 -17.57 10.73 -16.71
C ALA A 88 -18.95 10.25 -16.27
N GLY A 89 -19.92 11.16 -16.21
CA GLY A 89 -21.30 10.89 -15.78
C GLY A 89 -21.98 9.64 -16.40
N PRO A 90 -21.81 9.33 -17.71
CA PRO A 90 -22.41 8.13 -18.31
C PRO A 90 -21.81 6.80 -17.82
N ARG A 91 -20.56 6.84 -17.33
CA ARG A 91 -19.79 5.66 -16.88
C ARG A 91 -19.78 5.50 -15.36
N VAL A 92 -20.26 6.51 -14.63
CA VAL A 92 -20.33 6.52 -13.17
C VAL A 92 -21.74 6.21 -12.70
N SER A 93 -21.88 5.19 -11.86
CA SER A 93 -23.16 4.89 -11.19
C SER A 93 -23.17 5.47 -9.77
N LEU A 94 -24.18 6.29 -9.45
CA LEU A 94 -24.37 6.77 -8.08
C LEU A 94 -24.91 5.63 -7.20
N VAL A 95 -24.04 5.05 -6.37
CA VAL A 95 -24.41 3.98 -5.45
C VAL A 95 -24.81 4.57 -4.09
N ARG A 96 -26.06 5.05 -4.00
CA ARG A 96 -26.59 5.74 -2.79
C ARG A 96 -26.50 4.93 -1.50
N ARG A 97 -26.51 3.59 -1.57
CA ARG A 97 -26.39 2.70 -0.40
C ARG A 97 -25.05 2.81 0.32
N LEU A 98 -24.01 3.36 -0.31
CA LEU A 98 -22.70 3.56 0.32
C LEU A 98 -22.72 4.67 1.38
N GLY A 99 -23.75 5.52 1.39
CA GLY A 99 -23.88 6.61 2.36
C GLY A 99 -22.77 7.67 2.22
N HIS A 100 -22.55 8.43 3.29
CA HIS A 100 -21.43 9.37 3.38
C HIS A 100 -20.17 8.64 3.83
N LEU A 101 -19.01 9.09 3.33
CA LEU A 101 -17.73 8.57 3.76
C LEU A 101 -17.49 8.88 5.24
N ASN A 102 -17.65 7.87 6.08
CA ASN A 102 -17.38 7.98 7.50
C ASN A 102 -15.88 7.78 7.76
N HIS A 103 -15.29 8.68 8.54
CA HIS A 103 -13.88 8.67 8.88
C HIS A 103 -13.68 8.97 10.36
N SER A 104 -12.64 8.38 10.96
CA SER A 104 -12.24 8.55 12.35
C SER A 104 -10.86 9.21 12.47
N TYR A 105 -10.52 10.08 11.51
CA TYR A 105 -9.19 10.70 11.48
C TYR A 105 -8.86 11.45 12.76
N ALA A 106 -7.60 11.31 13.18
CA ALA A 106 -7.06 11.92 14.37
C ALA A 106 -5.69 12.57 14.06
N PRO A 107 -5.30 13.65 14.78
CA PRO A 107 -3.97 14.19 14.66
C PRO A 107 -2.91 13.15 15.06
N ALA A 108 -1.86 13.01 14.25
CA ALA A 108 -0.78 12.06 14.50
C ALA A 108 0.57 12.65 14.09
N ASN A 109 1.66 12.16 14.70
CA ASN A 109 3.00 12.53 14.27
C ASN A 109 3.25 12.09 12.82
N ALA A 110 3.90 12.94 12.04
CA ALA A 110 4.18 12.70 10.65
C ALA A 110 5.53 13.29 10.23
N SER A 111 6.05 12.74 9.14
CA SER A 111 7.16 13.29 8.38
C SER A 111 6.73 13.65 6.97
N ILE A 112 7.43 14.59 6.36
CA ILE A 112 7.27 14.94 4.95
C ILE A 112 8.53 14.49 4.20
N VAL A 113 8.33 13.89 3.03
CA VAL A 113 9.39 13.23 2.27
C VAL A 113 9.28 13.68 0.83
N ASN A 114 10.39 14.12 0.25
CA ASN A 114 10.51 14.30 -1.19
C ASN A 114 10.93 12.95 -1.79
N ARG A 115 10.00 12.21 -2.40
CA ARG A 115 10.30 10.92 -3.04
C ARG A 115 10.82 11.09 -4.48
N GLY A 116 11.04 12.34 -4.87
CA GLY A 116 11.48 12.78 -6.18
C GLY A 116 10.40 12.77 -7.27
N HIS A 117 9.44 11.83 -7.22
CA HIS A 117 8.26 11.81 -8.12
C HIS A 117 7.06 12.53 -7.52
N ASP A 118 7.00 12.59 -6.20
CA ASP A 118 5.99 13.34 -5.47
C ASP A 118 6.51 13.79 -4.10
N ILE A 119 5.68 14.58 -3.44
CA ILE A 119 5.85 14.90 -2.03
C ILE A 119 4.85 14.08 -1.23
N MET A 120 5.35 13.38 -0.21
CA MET A 120 4.56 12.52 0.67
C MET A 120 4.57 13.05 2.10
N VAL A 121 3.42 13.08 2.76
CA VAL A 121 3.33 13.11 4.23
C VAL A 121 3.05 11.70 4.74
N ARG A 122 3.97 11.14 5.53
CA ARG A 122 3.88 9.81 6.12
C ARG A 122 3.54 9.89 7.60
N PHE A 123 2.48 9.20 8.03
CA PHE A 123 2.09 9.15 9.43
C PHE A 123 2.88 8.07 10.18
N GLU A 124 3.50 8.46 11.29
CA GLU A 124 4.26 7.57 12.19
C GLU A 124 3.37 6.90 13.25
N GLY A 125 2.19 7.49 13.52
CA GLY A 125 1.22 7.01 14.49
C GLY A 125 -0.13 6.63 13.85
N ASP A 126 -1.14 6.38 14.70
CA ASP A 126 -2.50 6.15 14.24
C ASP A 126 -3.16 7.49 13.87
N ALA A 127 -3.22 7.78 12.57
CA ALA A 127 -3.92 8.94 12.02
C ALA A 127 -5.43 8.71 11.85
N GLY A 128 -5.95 7.60 12.38
CA GLY A 128 -7.33 7.17 12.23
C GLY A 128 -7.57 6.41 10.93
N SER A 129 -8.83 6.25 10.57
CA SER A 129 -9.23 5.33 9.50
C SER A 129 -10.50 5.75 8.77
N VAL A 130 -10.78 5.07 7.65
CA VAL A 130 -12.12 5.00 7.05
C VAL A 130 -12.67 3.59 7.18
N SER A 131 -14.00 3.47 7.20
CA SER A 131 -14.67 2.17 7.18
C SER A 131 -15.37 1.94 5.86
N ILE A 132 -15.05 0.84 5.18
CA ILE A 132 -15.64 0.43 3.91
C ILE A 132 -16.19 -0.98 4.11
N ASP A 133 -17.51 -1.14 3.97
CA ASP A 133 -18.22 -2.40 4.19
C ASP A 133 -17.83 -3.11 5.51
N GLY A 134 -17.69 -2.33 6.59
CA GLY A 134 -17.32 -2.82 7.92
C GLY A 134 -15.83 -3.12 8.10
N THR A 135 -15.02 -2.97 7.06
CA THR A 135 -13.56 -3.12 7.13
C THR A 135 -12.91 -1.77 7.39
N ALA A 136 -12.09 -1.67 8.44
CA ALA A 136 -11.29 -0.49 8.73
C ALA A 136 -10.05 -0.43 7.83
N TYR A 137 -9.81 0.74 7.24
CA TYR A 137 -8.62 1.08 6.47
C TYR A 137 -7.94 2.28 7.13
N HIS A 138 -6.79 2.06 7.76
CA HIS A 138 -6.04 3.07 8.49
C HIS A 138 -5.26 3.97 7.54
N LEU A 139 -5.32 5.29 7.75
CA LEU A 139 -4.59 6.28 6.97
C LEU A 139 -3.08 6.11 7.21
N ARG A 140 -2.31 5.98 6.13
CA ARG A 140 -0.85 5.76 6.18
C ARG A 140 -0.06 6.93 5.63
N GLN A 141 -0.51 7.48 4.50
CA GLN A 141 0.18 8.60 3.87
C GLN A 141 -0.76 9.47 3.06
N LEU A 142 -0.30 10.69 2.83
CA LEU A 142 -0.82 11.66 1.87
C LEU A 142 0.26 11.87 0.82
N HIS A 143 -0.09 12.00 -0.45
CA HIS A 143 0.83 12.51 -1.47
C HIS A 143 0.08 13.30 -2.54
N TRP A 144 0.80 14.15 -3.27
CA TRP A 144 0.22 15.06 -4.25
C TRP A 144 0.76 14.83 -5.64
N HIS A 145 -0.13 14.89 -6.62
CA HIS A 145 0.16 14.91 -8.05
C HIS A 145 -0.27 16.24 -8.66
N ALA A 146 0.56 16.81 -9.52
CA ALA A 146 0.24 18.04 -10.25
C ALA A 146 0.65 17.90 -11.73
N PRO A 147 -0.29 18.02 -12.69
CA PRO A 147 -1.74 18.25 -12.53
C PRO A 147 -2.46 17.01 -11.98
N THR A 148 -3.81 17.02 -11.93
CA THR A 148 -4.54 15.81 -11.54
C THR A 148 -4.31 14.63 -12.48
N GLU A 149 -4.31 13.44 -11.90
CA GLU A 149 -4.24 12.18 -12.64
C GLU A 149 -5.63 11.81 -13.13
N HIS A 150 -6.63 11.85 -12.24
CA HIS A 150 -8.03 11.67 -12.60
C HIS A 150 -8.55 12.89 -13.35
N SER A 151 -9.53 12.65 -14.21
CA SER A 151 -10.33 13.70 -14.84
C SER A 151 -11.81 13.52 -14.48
N VAL A 152 -12.58 14.60 -14.55
CA VAL A 152 -14.04 14.59 -14.36
C VAL A 152 -14.68 15.14 -15.62
N ASN A 153 -15.42 14.29 -16.34
CA ASN A 153 -15.97 14.61 -17.66
C ASN A 153 -14.89 15.17 -18.61
N GLY A 154 -13.72 14.54 -18.64
CA GLY A 154 -12.58 14.93 -19.46
C GLY A 154 -11.78 16.14 -18.95
N ARG A 155 -12.24 16.83 -17.90
CA ARG A 155 -11.53 17.97 -17.31
C ARG A 155 -10.54 17.52 -16.24
N ARG A 156 -9.29 17.96 -16.37
CA ARG A 156 -8.28 17.89 -15.29
C ARG A 156 -8.31 19.15 -14.43
N TYR A 157 -7.89 18.98 -13.18
CA TYR A 157 -7.77 20.05 -12.20
C TYR A 157 -6.28 20.33 -11.94
N ASP A 158 -5.98 21.30 -11.07
CA ASP A 158 -4.61 21.81 -10.92
C ASP A 158 -3.70 20.90 -10.07
N MET A 159 -4.28 20.16 -9.11
CA MET A 159 -3.52 19.22 -8.26
C MET A 159 -4.46 18.18 -7.64
N GLU A 160 -3.97 16.98 -7.37
CA GLU A 160 -4.72 15.87 -6.77
C GLU A 160 -3.98 15.38 -5.52
N LEU A 161 -4.69 15.37 -4.38
CA LEU A 161 -4.22 14.72 -3.16
C LEU A 161 -4.72 13.29 -3.13
N HIS A 162 -3.82 12.33 -2.94
CA HIS A 162 -4.15 10.95 -2.61
C HIS A 162 -3.95 10.69 -1.12
N MET A 163 -5.02 10.26 -0.46
CA MET A 163 -4.98 9.75 0.91
C MET A 163 -4.97 8.23 0.88
N VAL A 164 -3.83 7.61 1.19
CA VAL A 164 -3.66 6.16 1.07
C VAL A 164 -3.91 5.49 2.42
N HIS A 165 -4.84 4.53 2.40
CA HIS A 165 -5.25 3.77 3.57
C HIS A 165 -4.95 2.28 3.38
N GLN A 166 -4.77 1.57 4.50
CA GLN A 166 -4.52 0.13 4.50
C GLN A 166 -5.33 -0.61 5.56
N SER A 167 -5.95 -1.72 5.18
CA SER A 167 -6.63 -2.63 6.12
C SER A 167 -5.64 -3.53 6.86
N ALA A 168 -6.11 -4.20 7.93
CA ALA A 168 -5.31 -5.17 8.67
C ALA A 168 -4.84 -6.36 7.80
N GLN A 169 -5.55 -6.65 6.71
CA GLN A 169 -5.21 -7.70 5.74
C GLN A 169 -4.31 -7.18 4.60
N GLY A 170 -3.85 -5.94 4.67
CA GLY A 170 -2.96 -5.33 3.70
C GLY A 170 -3.65 -4.79 2.45
N LYS A 171 -4.99 -4.78 2.38
CA LYS A 171 -5.74 -4.18 1.26
C LYS A 171 -5.62 -2.67 1.28
N ALA A 172 -5.53 -2.04 0.11
CA ALA A 172 -5.45 -0.59 -0.02
C ALA A 172 -6.82 0.05 -0.29
N ALA A 173 -6.99 1.29 0.13
CA ALA A 173 -8.08 2.17 -0.32
C ALA A 173 -7.54 3.60 -0.44
N VAL A 174 -7.88 4.30 -1.52
CA VAL A 174 -7.39 5.67 -1.77
C VAL A 174 -8.57 6.64 -1.86
N ILE A 175 -8.44 7.78 -1.20
CA ILE A 175 -9.34 8.92 -1.38
C ILE A 175 -8.58 9.99 -2.16
N GLY A 176 -9.08 10.33 -3.33
CA GLY A 176 -8.60 11.45 -4.15
C GLY A 176 -9.34 12.73 -3.79
N VAL A 177 -8.62 13.84 -3.62
CA VAL A 177 -9.19 15.19 -3.46
C VAL A 177 -8.61 16.08 -4.56
N LEU A 178 -9.48 16.65 -5.39
CA LEU A 178 -9.08 17.51 -6.51
C LEU A 178 -9.01 18.96 -6.07
N TYR A 179 -7.96 19.66 -6.47
CA TYR A 179 -7.69 21.08 -6.14
C TYR A 179 -7.85 21.96 -7.38
N GLU A 180 -8.45 23.11 -7.20
CA GLU A 180 -8.40 24.22 -8.16
C GLU A 180 -7.59 25.37 -7.55
N ILE A 181 -6.82 26.07 -8.37
CA ILE A 181 -6.13 27.28 -7.98
C ILE A 181 -7.16 28.31 -7.52
N GLY A 182 -6.96 28.82 -6.30
CA GLY A 182 -7.88 29.75 -5.67
C GLY A 182 -7.37 30.21 -4.32
N ALA A 183 -8.25 30.19 -3.32
CA ALA A 183 -7.89 30.56 -1.95
C ALA A 183 -6.77 29.65 -1.40
N ARG A 184 -5.89 30.25 -0.59
CA ARG A 184 -4.79 29.51 0.04
C ARG A 184 -5.35 28.41 0.94
N ASP A 185 -4.88 27.19 0.74
CA ASP A 185 -5.21 26.03 1.56
C ASP A 185 -4.46 26.11 2.92
N PRO A 186 -5.16 26.15 4.08
CA PRO A 186 -4.51 26.26 5.37
C PRO A 186 -3.65 25.05 5.76
N PHE A 187 -3.92 23.87 5.20
CA PHE A 187 -3.14 22.66 5.46
C PHE A 187 -1.82 22.70 4.70
N LEU A 188 -1.85 23.01 3.40
CA LEU A 188 -0.65 23.22 2.59
C LEU A 188 0.19 24.37 3.14
N HIS A 189 -0.45 25.46 3.56
CA HIS A 189 0.26 26.58 4.17
C HIS A 189 1.09 26.17 5.40
N LYS A 190 0.59 25.24 6.23
CA LYS A 190 1.36 24.71 7.37
C LYS A 190 2.54 23.85 6.94
N LEU A 191 2.47 23.22 5.76
CA LEU A 191 3.53 22.38 5.23
C LEU A 191 4.60 23.16 4.44
N GLU A 192 4.27 24.35 3.94
CA GLU A 192 5.16 25.20 3.12
C GLU A 192 6.61 25.32 3.64
N PRO A 193 6.89 25.61 4.93
CA PRO A 193 8.27 25.72 5.39
C PRO A 193 9.05 24.41 5.21
N TYR A 194 8.40 23.27 5.42
CA TYR A 194 9.03 21.97 5.24
C TYR A 194 9.19 21.61 3.77
N LEU A 195 8.23 22.01 2.92
CA LEU A 195 8.32 21.89 1.47
C LEU A 195 9.56 22.61 0.94
N GLU A 196 9.78 23.86 1.36
CA GLU A 196 10.97 24.64 1.00
C GLU A 196 12.26 23.93 1.42
N MET A 197 12.29 23.31 2.60
CA MET A 197 13.47 22.59 3.08
C MET A 197 13.77 21.33 2.24
N ILE A 198 12.75 20.60 1.76
CA ILE A 198 12.93 19.34 1.02
C ILE A 198 12.97 19.50 -0.51
N ALA A 199 12.57 20.65 -1.05
CA ALA A 199 12.31 20.84 -2.48
C ALA A 199 13.50 20.48 -3.39
N GLU A 200 14.72 20.84 -2.98
CA GLU A 200 15.93 20.66 -3.80
C GLU A 200 16.68 19.35 -3.51
N GLN A 201 16.19 18.54 -2.56
CA GLN A 201 16.89 17.34 -2.11
C GLN A 201 15.96 16.13 -2.22
N ARG A 202 16.19 15.30 -3.25
CA ARG A 202 15.52 14.00 -3.40
C ARG A 202 15.83 13.12 -2.19
N GLU A 203 14.85 12.30 -1.83
CA GLU A 203 14.89 11.39 -0.67
C GLU A 203 15.03 12.10 0.69
N ARG A 204 14.98 13.44 0.73
CA ARG A 204 15.03 14.18 1.99
C ARG A 204 13.72 14.02 2.74
N GLU A 205 13.85 13.69 4.02
CA GLU A 205 12.76 13.54 4.96
C GLU A 205 12.91 14.55 6.11
N GLU A 206 11.80 15.20 6.46
CA GLU A 206 11.73 16.12 7.60
C GLU A 206 10.55 15.80 8.51
N LYS A 207 10.78 15.94 9.82
CA LYS A 207 9.71 15.76 10.80
C LYS A 207 8.83 17.01 10.85
N VAL A 208 7.55 16.83 10.54
CA VAL A 208 6.53 17.90 10.59
C VAL A 208 5.89 17.99 11.97
N GLY A 209 6.02 16.94 12.78
CA GLY A 209 5.34 16.84 14.08
C GLY A 209 3.89 16.41 13.89
N VAL A 210 2.97 16.94 14.71
CA VAL A 210 1.57 16.52 14.69
C VAL A 210 0.82 17.12 13.49
N VAL A 211 0.32 16.26 12.61
CA VAL A 211 -0.48 16.62 11.43
C VAL A 211 -1.92 16.13 11.60
N ASP A 212 -2.90 16.99 11.31
CA ASP A 212 -4.32 16.64 11.31
C ASP A 212 -4.86 16.56 9.87
N ALA A 213 -5.08 15.33 9.38
CA ALA A 213 -5.58 15.08 8.03
C ALA A 213 -7.00 15.65 7.78
N ARG A 214 -7.76 15.97 8.83
CA ARG A 214 -9.08 16.61 8.69
C ARG A 214 -8.98 18.04 8.20
N ALA A 215 -7.85 18.70 8.42
CA ALA A 215 -7.64 20.09 8.04
C ALA A 215 -7.31 20.29 6.54
N ARG A 216 -7.15 19.20 5.78
CA ARG A 216 -6.91 19.23 4.33
C ARG A 216 -7.98 20.02 3.57
N GLY A 217 -7.63 20.47 2.37
CA GLY A 217 -8.52 21.21 1.47
C GLY A 217 -9.87 20.55 1.24
N ALA A 218 -10.91 21.38 1.19
CA ALA A 218 -12.28 20.99 0.90
C ALA A 218 -12.54 21.09 -0.62
N GLY A 219 -11.96 20.17 -1.39
CA GLY A 219 -12.25 20.00 -2.82
C GLY A 219 -13.29 18.91 -3.07
N PRO A 220 -13.83 18.78 -4.30
CA PRO A 220 -14.55 17.58 -4.70
C PRO A 220 -13.66 16.35 -4.49
N ALA A 221 -14.17 15.39 -3.73
CA ALA A 221 -13.45 14.18 -3.38
C ALA A 221 -14.08 12.97 -4.07
N CYS A 222 -13.25 12.10 -4.65
CA CYS A 222 -13.65 10.80 -5.16
C CYS A 222 -12.92 9.70 -4.38
N ILE A 223 -13.58 8.57 -4.19
CA ILE A 223 -12.94 7.39 -3.61
C ILE A 223 -12.65 6.43 -4.75
N THR A 224 -11.38 6.12 -4.95
CA THR A 224 -10.97 4.98 -5.75
C THR A 224 -10.62 3.86 -4.78
N ALA A 225 -11.59 2.96 -4.57
CA ALA A 225 -11.29 1.70 -3.95
C ALA A 225 -10.71 0.79 -5.04
N THR A 226 -9.39 0.71 -5.13
CA THR A 226 -8.72 -0.29 -5.96
C THR A 226 -8.96 -1.66 -5.31
N TRP A 227 -10.02 -2.34 -5.73
CA TRP A 227 -10.29 -3.75 -5.40
C TRP A 227 -9.52 -4.72 -6.30
N ALA A 228 -8.86 -4.21 -7.32
CA ALA A 228 -7.89 -4.93 -8.13
C ALA A 228 -6.54 -4.98 -7.39
N PRO A 229 -5.68 -5.97 -7.67
CA PRO A 229 -4.29 -5.88 -7.25
C PRO A 229 -3.73 -4.58 -7.85
N SER A 230 -3.53 -3.56 -7.01
CA SER A 230 -2.60 -2.47 -7.31
C SER A 230 -1.35 -3.12 -7.89
N PRO A 231 -0.69 -2.51 -8.90
CA PRO A 231 0.55 -3.07 -9.40
C PRO A 231 1.45 -3.36 -8.18
N PRO A 232 2.13 -4.52 -8.16
CA PRO A 232 2.76 -5.03 -6.96
C PRO A 232 3.75 -4.00 -6.39
N ARG A 233 4.07 -4.17 -5.10
CA ARG A 233 4.94 -3.27 -4.32
C ARG A 233 6.05 -2.69 -5.20
N HIS A 234 6.24 -1.37 -5.10
CA HIS A 234 7.25 -0.67 -5.88
C HIS A 234 7.02 -0.71 -7.40
N ALA A 235 5.78 -0.56 -7.86
CA ALA A 235 5.52 -0.16 -9.25
C ALA A 235 5.23 1.34 -9.33
N PRO A 236 5.59 2.00 -10.45
CA PRO A 236 5.13 3.34 -10.75
C PRO A 236 3.59 3.38 -10.74
N LYS A 237 3.02 4.48 -10.28
CA LYS A 237 1.57 4.68 -10.27
C LYS A 237 1.25 5.97 -11.01
N GLY A 238 0.03 6.08 -11.52
CA GLY A 238 -0.52 7.41 -11.67
C GLY A 238 -0.14 8.20 -12.94
N SER A 239 -0.05 7.54 -14.08
CA SER A 239 0.05 8.29 -15.33
C SER A 239 -0.99 7.80 -16.33
N SER A 240 -1.71 8.75 -16.90
CA SER A 240 -2.58 8.48 -18.04
C SER A 240 -1.69 8.10 -19.22
N GLY A 241 -1.45 6.81 -19.44
CA GLY A 241 -1.18 6.31 -20.78
C GLY A 241 -2.36 6.67 -21.69
N PRO A 242 -2.16 6.80 -23.01
CA PRO A 242 -3.26 7.06 -23.93
C PRO A 242 -4.30 5.97 -23.71
N SER A 243 -5.50 6.37 -23.29
CA SER A 243 -6.65 5.49 -23.24
C SER A 243 -6.78 4.88 -24.63
N SER A 244 -6.57 3.57 -24.75
CA SER A 244 -6.95 2.87 -25.97
C SER A 244 -8.45 3.08 -26.13
N SER A 245 -8.79 3.92 -27.09
CA SER A 245 -10.15 4.07 -27.59
C SER A 245 -10.55 2.74 -28.20
N GLY A 246 -11.23 1.91 -27.41
CA GLY A 246 -12.04 0.77 -27.85
C GLY A 246 -13.50 1.18 -27.95
#